data_AF-A0A925JQ75-F1
#
_entry.id   AF-A0A925JQ75-F1
#
_cell.length_a   1.000
_cell.length_b   1.000
_cell.length_c   1.000
_cell.angle_alpha   90.00
_cell.angle_beta   90.00
_cell.angle_gamma   90.00
#
_symmetry.space_group_name_H-M   'P 1'
#
loop_
_entity.id
_entity.type
_entity.pdbx_description
1 polymer ?
#
loop_
_entity_poly.entity_id
_entity_poly.type
_entity_poly.pdbx_seq_one_letter_code
_entity_poly.pdbx_strand_id
1 'polypeptide(L)'
;MLDDTIGTAEPERHTTLMTHRTEGVTDYTRVIEQLERLEQRYRTLLETISPLIWTTDGAGGMVAENVGWTSFTGQTFEQYSGWGWLEALHPDDREHTQ
;
A
#
# COMPACT_ATOMS: atom_id res chain seq x y z
N MET A 1 64.74 44.50 -41.72
CA MET A 1 63.63 45.19 -41.05
C MET A 1 62.72 44.10 -40.54
N LEU A 2 62.71 43.95 -39.22
CA LEU A 2 62.04 42.89 -38.45
C LEU A 2 60.54 43.19 -38.35
N ASP A 3 59.73 42.14 -38.38
CA ASP A 3 58.74 41.75 -37.36
C ASP A 3 57.96 40.56 -37.97
N ASP A 4 58.27 39.32 -37.61
CA ASP A 4 57.85 38.67 -36.37
C ASP A 4 56.33 38.50 -36.32
N THR A 5 55.87 37.25 -36.49
CA THR A 5 54.76 36.63 -35.75
C THR A 5 54.74 35.15 -36.16
N ILE A 6 55.57 34.33 -35.52
CA ILE A 6 55.23 32.92 -35.28
C ILE A 6 54.47 32.92 -33.96
N GLY A 7 53.15 32.75 -34.04
CA GLY A 7 52.26 32.76 -32.88
C GLY A 7 51.20 31.67 -33.02
N THR A 8 51.62 30.45 -32.71
CA THR A 8 50.84 29.43 -31.99
C THR A 8 49.51 28.97 -32.57
N ALA A 9 49.53 27.75 -33.11
CA ALA A 9 48.37 26.88 -33.18
C ALA A 9 47.72 26.76 -31.78
N GLU A 10 46.50 27.26 -31.63
CA GLU A 10 45.62 26.85 -30.54
C GLU A 10 45.00 25.50 -30.92
N PRO A 11 45.27 24.40 -30.17
CA PRO A 11 44.45 23.22 -30.30
C PRO A 11 43.08 23.56 -29.74
N GLU A 12 42.09 23.61 -30.63
CA GLU A 12 40.69 23.79 -30.30
C GLU A 12 40.35 22.83 -29.16
N ARG A 13 40.01 23.41 -28.02
CA ARG A 13 39.75 22.70 -26.78
C ARG A 13 38.59 21.75 -27.04
N HIS A 14 38.91 20.47 -27.20
CA HIS A 14 37.92 19.41 -27.22
C HIS A 14 37.35 19.32 -25.81
N THR A 15 36.38 20.16 -25.48
CA THR A 15 35.58 20.03 -24.27
C THR A 15 34.65 18.84 -24.50
N THR A 16 35.21 17.64 -24.33
CA THR A 16 34.42 16.43 -24.15
C THR A 16 33.61 16.66 -22.89
N LEU A 17 32.33 17.02 -23.07
CA LEU A 17 31.34 17.10 -22.02
C LEU A 17 31.27 15.71 -21.38
N MET A 18 31.97 15.53 -20.26
CA MET A 18 31.86 14.32 -19.45
C MET A 18 30.46 14.34 -18.84
N THR A 19 29.50 13.79 -19.58
CA THR A 19 28.14 13.54 -19.07
C THR A 19 28.32 12.74 -17.79
N HIS A 20 27.96 13.36 -16.66
CA HIS A 20 27.87 12.65 -15.39
C HIS A 20 26.71 11.66 -15.56
N ARG A 21 27.03 10.40 -15.86
CA ARG A 21 26.04 9.33 -15.89
C ARG A 21 25.67 9.03 -14.44
N THR A 22 24.52 9.53 -14.00
CA THR A 22 23.95 9.19 -12.69
C THR A 22 23.34 7.79 -12.74
N GLU A 23 24.18 6.77 -12.83
CA GLU A 23 23.79 5.42 -12.45
C GLU A 23 23.95 5.30 -10.93
N GLY A 24 22.85 5.43 -10.18
CA GLY A 24 22.94 5.14 -8.75
C GLY A 24 21.83 5.60 -7.83
N VAL A 25 20.70 6.14 -8.32
CA VAL A 25 19.55 6.49 -7.45
C VAL A 25 18.26 5.78 -7.89
N THR A 26 18.27 5.03 -8.98
CA THR A 26 17.05 4.51 -9.59
C THR A 26 16.51 3.25 -8.92
N ASP A 27 17.36 2.44 -8.28
CA ASP A 27 16.97 1.10 -7.84
C ASP A 27 16.19 1.13 -6.51
N TYR A 28 16.74 1.78 -5.49
CA TYR A 28 16.09 1.91 -4.18
C TYR A 28 14.75 2.67 -4.25
N THR A 29 14.71 3.78 -5.00
CA THR A 29 13.48 4.57 -5.16
C THR A 29 12.39 3.75 -5.84
N ARG A 30 12.73 2.97 -6.87
CA ARG A 30 11.77 2.12 -7.58
C ARG A 30 11.23 0.99 -6.72
N VAL A 31 12.06 0.38 -5.88
CA VAL A 31 11.64 -0.66 -4.92
C VAL A 31 10.68 -0.08 -3.88
N ILE A 32 11.00 1.11 -3.33
CA ILE A 32 10.14 1.78 -2.34
C ILE A 32 8.79 2.14 -2.95
N GLU A 33 8.76 2.75 -4.13
CA GLU A 33 7.51 3.09 -4.84
C GLU A 33 6.68 1.85 -5.21
N GLN A 34 7.33 0.70 -5.44
CA GLN A 34 6.62 -0.56 -5.67
C GLN A 34 6.02 -1.11 -4.39
N LEU A 35 6.77 -1.05 -3.27
CA LEU A 35 6.29 -1.46 -1.96
C LEU A 35 5.10 -0.61 -1.49
N GLU A 36 5.21 0.72 -1.58
CA GLU A 36 4.12 1.64 -1.17
C GLU A 36 2.85 1.39 -1.98
N ARG A 37 2.98 1.20 -3.29
CA ARG A 37 1.84 0.91 -4.17
C ARG A 37 1.21 -0.46 -3.88
N LEU A 38 2.02 -1.46 -3.55
CA LEU A 38 1.52 -2.77 -3.13
C LEU A 38 0.82 -2.69 -1.76
N GLU A 39 1.40 -1.97 -0.81
CA GLU A 39 0.82 -1.74 0.51
C GLU A 39 -0.52 -1.01 0.40
N GLN A 40 -0.60 0.08 -0.36
CA GLN A 40 -1.85 0.82 -0.59
C GLN A 40 -2.92 -0.07 -1.21
N ARG A 41 -2.56 -0.87 -2.22
CA ARG A 41 -3.49 -1.79 -2.87
C ARG A 41 -3.95 -2.90 -1.92
N TYR A 42 -3.03 -3.45 -1.12
CA TYR A 42 -3.35 -4.46 -0.11
C TYR A 42 -4.25 -3.90 1.00
N ARG A 43 -3.95 -2.70 1.49
CA ARG A 43 -4.77 -1.99 2.47
C ARG A 43 -6.18 -1.74 1.95
N THR A 44 -6.32 -1.25 0.72
CA THR A 44 -7.63 -1.03 0.09
C THR A 44 -8.43 -2.34 -0.03
N LEU A 45 -7.78 -3.43 -0.42
CA LEU A 45 -8.40 -4.76 -0.48
C LEU A 45 -8.83 -5.23 0.91
N LEU A 46 -7.96 -5.09 1.90
CA LEU A 46 -8.28 -5.47 3.27
C LEU A 46 -9.40 -4.62 3.86
N GLU A 47 -9.43 -3.31 3.65
CA GLU A 47 -10.53 -2.44 4.08
C GLU A 47 -11.86 -2.87 3.46
N THR A 48 -11.83 -3.37 2.22
CA THR A 48 -13.02 -3.90 1.53
C THR A 48 -13.48 -5.25 2.11
N ILE A 49 -12.54 -6.10 2.53
CA ILE A 49 -12.82 -7.49 2.97
C ILE A 49 -12.95 -7.60 4.49
N SER A 50 -12.37 -6.67 5.26
CA SER A 50 -12.32 -6.69 6.73
C SER A 50 -13.70 -6.79 7.42
N PRO A 51 -14.81 -6.27 6.87
CA PRO A 51 -16.13 -6.50 7.46
C PRO A 51 -16.56 -7.97 7.48
N LEU A 52 -15.94 -8.83 6.65
CA LEU A 52 -16.38 -10.21 6.40
C LEU A 52 -15.52 -11.27 7.11
N ILE A 53 -14.48 -10.88 7.86
CA ILE A 53 -13.62 -11.82 8.58
C ILE A 53 -13.86 -11.63 10.07
N TRP A 54 -14.39 -12.65 10.74
CA TRP A 54 -14.59 -12.66 12.19
C TRP A 54 -14.13 -13.97 12.82
N THR A 55 -13.91 -13.95 14.13
CA THR A 55 -13.50 -15.13 14.90
C THR A 55 -14.64 -15.60 15.78
N THR A 56 -14.99 -16.88 15.68
CA THR A 56 -15.99 -17.52 16.53
C THR A 56 -15.39 -18.55 17.48
N ASP A 57 -16.12 -18.90 18.54
CA ASP A 57 -15.88 -20.11 19.30
C ASP A 57 -16.27 -21.39 18.51
N GLY A 58 -16.11 -22.55 19.14
CA GLY A 58 -16.49 -23.83 18.55
C GLY A 58 -18.01 -24.04 18.39
N ALA A 59 -18.83 -23.14 18.93
CA ALA A 59 -20.28 -23.15 18.74
C ALA A 59 -20.73 -22.22 17.60
N GLY A 60 -19.91 -21.24 17.21
CA GLY A 60 -20.24 -20.25 16.18
C GLY A 60 -20.51 -18.83 16.73
N GLY A 61 -20.33 -18.61 18.03
CA GLY A 61 -20.47 -17.29 18.63
C GLY A 61 -19.23 -16.42 18.44
N MET A 62 -19.38 -15.14 18.10
CA MET A 62 -18.25 -14.21 17.95
C MET A 62 -17.56 -13.91 19.30
N VAL A 63 -16.24 -14.09 19.35
CA VAL A 63 -15.46 -13.99 20.61
C VAL A 63 -14.46 -12.83 20.67
N ALA A 64 -14.25 -12.12 19.56
CA ALA A 64 -13.27 -11.05 19.48
C ALA A 64 -13.86 -9.79 18.84
N GLU A 65 -13.33 -8.64 19.24
CA GLU A 65 -13.68 -7.37 18.63
C GLU A 65 -13.32 -7.34 17.15
N ASN A 66 -14.26 -6.84 16.35
CA ASN A 66 -14.12 -6.66 14.92
C ASN A 66 -14.59 -5.25 14.54
N VAL A 67 -13.62 -4.39 14.25
CA VAL A 67 -13.87 -3.00 13.83
C VAL A 67 -14.61 -2.95 12.50
N GLY A 68 -14.35 -3.90 11.58
CA GLY A 68 -15.05 -4.01 10.31
C GLY A 68 -16.53 -4.33 10.51
N TRP A 69 -16.85 -5.28 11.38
CA TRP A 69 -18.23 -5.64 11.73
C TRP A 69 -18.98 -4.46 12.35
N THR A 70 -18.36 -3.80 13.35
CA THR A 70 -18.94 -2.60 13.98
C THR A 70 -19.20 -1.51 12.96
N SER A 71 -18.25 -1.25 12.06
CA SER A 71 -18.37 -0.20 11.03
C SER A 71 -19.45 -0.52 10.00
N PHE A 72 -19.67 -1.80 9.71
CA PHE A 72 -20.62 -2.26 8.69
C PHE A 72 -22.05 -2.42 9.21
N THR A 73 -22.22 -3.03 10.39
CA THR A 73 -23.54 -3.32 10.98
C THR A 73 -24.02 -2.25 11.96
N GLY A 74 -23.10 -1.44 12.50
CA GLY A 74 -23.38 -0.51 13.58
C GLY A 74 -23.46 -1.16 14.97
N GLN A 75 -23.35 -2.48 15.08
CA GLN A 75 -23.38 -3.17 16.37
C GLN A 75 -22.09 -2.92 17.16
N THR A 76 -22.19 -2.65 18.47
CA THR A 76 -21.04 -2.67 19.39
C THR A 76 -20.60 -4.10 19.67
N PHE A 77 -19.37 -4.29 20.14
CA PHE A 77 -18.88 -5.62 20.53
C PHE A 77 -19.80 -6.34 21.51
N GLU A 78 -20.30 -5.62 22.51
CA GLU A 78 -21.25 -6.16 23.49
C GLU A 78 -22.55 -6.64 22.84
N GLN A 79 -23.00 -5.99 21.75
CA GLN A 79 -24.22 -6.35 21.04
C GLN A 79 -24.04 -7.57 20.13
N TYR A 80 -22.88 -7.75 19.47
CA TYR A 80 -22.68 -8.87 18.55
C TYR A 80 -21.93 -10.06 19.14
N SER A 81 -21.31 -9.92 20.30
CA SER A 81 -20.60 -11.02 20.98
C SER A 81 -21.51 -12.23 21.23
N GLY A 82 -20.94 -13.43 21.18
CA GLY A 82 -21.70 -14.67 21.18
C GLY A 82 -22.55 -14.75 19.92
N TRP A 83 -23.87 -14.91 20.06
CA TRP A 83 -24.79 -15.06 18.93
C TRP A 83 -25.49 -13.76 18.52
N GLY A 84 -25.18 -12.63 19.17
CA GLY A 84 -25.85 -11.36 18.92
C GLY A 84 -25.62 -10.80 17.50
N TRP A 85 -24.60 -11.29 16.79
CA TRP A 85 -24.35 -10.96 15.39
C TRP A 85 -25.49 -11.40 14.45
N LEU A 86 -26.27 -12.43 14.83
CA LEU A 86 -27.45 -12.86 14.06
C LEU A 86 -28.51 -11.76 13.95
N GLU A 87 -28.52 -10.80 14.88
CA GLU A 87 -29.46 -9.68 14.82
C GLU A 87 -29.19 -8.73 13.65
N ALA A 88 -27.97 -8.71 13.11
CA ALA A 88 -27.64 -7.97 11.90
C ALA A 88 -28.09 -8.68 10.61
N LEU A 89 -28.44 -9.98 10.69
CA LEU A 89 -28.97 -10.73 9.56
C LEU A 89 -30.48 -10.51 9.41
N HIS A 90 -30.94 -10.60 8.16
CA HIS A 90 -32.36 -10.65 7.84
C HIS A 90 -33.02 -11.83 8.57
N PRO A 91 -34.24 -11.69 9.14
CA PRO A 91 -34.89 -12.74 9.92
C PRO A 91 -34.97 -14.10 9.20
N ASP A 92 -35.24 -14.09 7.90
CA ASP A 92 -35.34 -15.29 7.06
C ASP A 92 -34.02 -16.06 6.94
N ASP A 93 -32.87 -15.39 7.10
CA ASP A 93 -31.55 -16.02 7.00
C ASP A 93 -31.07 -16.62 8.33
N ARG A 94 -31.72 -16.28 9.45
CA ARG A 94 -31.34 -16.76 10.79
C ARG A 94 -31.64 -18.25 10.97
N GLU A 95 -32.71 -18.74 10.37
CA GLU A 95 -33.18 -20.13 10.50
C GLU A 95 -32.22 -21.16 9.88
N HIS A 96 -31.29 -20.72 9.02
CA HIS A 96 -30.31 -21.60 8.37
C HIS A 96 -28.93 -21.63 9.07
N THR A 97 -28.76 -20.90 10.18
CA THR A 97 -27.46 -20.72 10.84
C THR A 97 -27.28 -21.60 12.09
N GLN A 98 -28.03 -22.69 12.23
CA GLN A 98 -27.97 -23.62 13.38
C GLN A 98 -27.53 -25.04 12.97
#